data_AF-A0A3F3MIK7-F1
#
_entry.id   AF-A0A3F3MIK7-F1
#
_cell.length_a   1.000
_cell.length_b   1.000
_cell.length_c   1.000
_cell.angle_alpha   90.00
_cell.angle_beta   90.00
_cell.angle_gamma   90.00
#
_symmetry.space_group_name_H-M   'P 1'
#
loop_
_entity.id
_entity.type
_entity.pdbx_description
1 polymer ?
#
loop_
_entity_poly.entity_id
_entity_poly.type
_entity_poly.pdbx_seq_one_letter_code
_entity_poly.pdbx_strand_id
1 'polypeptide(L)'
;MRIEQMPGYEYPVLAYWLEYWHEANKWQIIEYKLLPDGMLKWYKQYYEVESGCIKSSCFDIKNDALAYVNYENSHISSRVATLKLSEIEKNSIELKIEKAIDAKRRLMYEEELMLTAAINKYKNAQRPNLEDIILPEKEENFKNDLFNQLQEMPYLRMALVRAGTKYGRLCCIKV
;
A
#
# COMPACT_ATOMS: atom_id res chain seq x y z
N MET A 1 -7.85 22.46 2.76
CA MET A 1 -8.86 21.37 2.77
C MET A 1 -9.09 21.01 4.24
N ARG A 2 -10.32 20.72 4.69
CA ARG A 2 -10.57 20.41 6.11
C ARG A 2 -10.56 18.90 6.34
N ILE A 3 -10.05 18.44 7.48
CA ILE A 3 -9.97 17.00 7.78
C ILE A 3 -11.36 16.35 7.79
N GLU A 4 -12.38 17.09 8.19
CA GLU A 4 -13.81 16.70 8.15
C GLU A 4 -14.31 16.32 6.75
N GLN A 5 -13.65 16.83 5.70
CA GLN A 5 -14.01 16.53 4.30
C GLN A 5 -13.36 15.22 3.81
N MET A 6 -12.53 14.56 4.63
CA MET A 6 -11.85 13.34 4.23
C MET A 6 -12.81 12.14 4.21
N PRO A 7 -12.68 11.24 3.22
CA PRO A 7 -13.51 10.05 3.14
C PRO A 7 -13.46 9.22 4.42
N GLY A 8 -14.63 9.01 5.03
CA GLY A 8 -14.76 8.21 6.25
C GLY A 8 -14.24 8.87 7.52
N TYR A 9 -14.04 10.19 7.53
CA TYR A 9 -13.62 10.93 8.73
C TYR A 9 -14.55 10.69 9.93
N GLU A 10 -15.86 10.71 9.70
CA GLU A 10 -16.89 10.59 10.75
C GLU A 10 -17.05 9.16 11.30
N TYR A 11 -16.45 8.16 10.64
CA TYR A 11 -16.66 6.76 10.99
C TYR A 11 -15.64 6.26 12.01
N PRO A 12 -16.07 5.50 13.03
CA PRO A 12 -15.17 4.94 14.01
C PRO A 12 -14.17 3.98 13.34
N VAL A 13 -12.89 4.21 13.60
CA VAL A 13 -11.79 3.34 13.18
C VAL A 13 -11.72 2.16 14.12
N LEU A 14 -11.67 0.95 13.59
CA LEU A 14 -11.64 -0.28 14.38
C LEU A 14 -10.30 -1.02 14.25
N ALA A 15 -9.70 -0.99 13.07
CA ALA A 15 -8.40 -1.61 12.82
C ALA A 15 -7.59 -0.85 11.76
N TYR A 16 -6.33 -1.22 11.64
CA TYR A 16 -5.38 -0.61 10.73
C TYR A 16 -4.69 -1.67 9.89
N TRP A 17 -4.24 -1.25 8.72
CA TRP A 17 -3.35 -2.04 7.86
C TRP A 17 -2.45 -1.11 7.03
N LEU A 18 -1.48 -1.68 6.32
CA LEU A 18 -0.60 -0.97 5.41
C LEU A 18 -0.79 -1.45 3.96
N GLU A 19 -0.72 -0.53 3.01
CA GLU A 19 -0.69 -0.82 1.58
C GLU A 19 0.48 -0.09 0.93
N TYR A 20 1.14 -0.73 -0.03
CA TYR A 20 2.23 -0.07 -0.74
C TYR A 20 1.68 0.89 -1.79
N TRP A 21 1.97 2.19 -1.62
CA TRP A 21 1.59 3.23 -2.56
C TRP A 21 2.69 3.42 -3.60
N HIS A 22 2.53 2.69 -4.72
CA HIS A 22 3.53 2.62 -5.79
C HIS A 22 3.93 3.99 -6.34
N GLU A 23 3.00 4.94 -6.54
CA GLU A 23 3.32 6.27 -7.06
C GLU A 23 4.10 7.13 -6.07
N ALA A 24 3.85 6.98 -4.77
CA ALA A 24 4.59 7.70 -3.74
C ALA A 24 5.89 6.99 -3.32
N ASN A 25 6.05 5.69 -3.64
CA ASN A 25 7.08 4.81 -3.08
C ASN A 25 7.09 4.88 -1.54
N LYS A 26 5.91 4.70 -0.95
CA LYS A 26 5.70 4.74 0.49
C LYS A 26 4.69 3.68 0.90
N TRP A 27 4.79 3.21 2.12
CA TRP A 27 3.78 2.37 2.77
C TRP A 27 2.71 3.26 3.39
N GLN A 28 1.53 3.30 2.78
CA GLN A 28 0.39 4.08 3.24
C GLN A 28 -0.41 3.27 4.27
N ILE A 29 -0.87 3.94 5.34
CA ILE A 29 -1.79 3.32 6.31
C ILE A 29 -3.23 3.45 5.84
N ILE A 30 -3.97 2.37 6.02
CA ILE A 30 -5.41 2.30 5.83
C ILE A 30 -6.11 1.91 7.12
N GLU A 31 -7.34 2.40 7.28
CA GLU A 31 -8.19 2.28 8.46
C GLU A 31 -9.44 1.47 8.09
N TYR A 32 -9.75 0.44 8.89
CA TYR A 32 -10.99 -0.32 8.77
C TYR A 32 -12.06 0.34 9.62
N LYS A 33 -13.07 0.92 8.98
CA LYS A 33 -14.08 1.74 9.63
C LYS A 33 -15.46 1.10 9.57
N LEU A 34 -16.24 1.30 10.62
CA LEU A 34 -17.64 0.87 10.69
C LEU A 34 -18.56 1.98 10.20
N LEU A 35 -19.31 1.69 9.14
CA LEU A 35 -20.30 2.58 8.57
C LEU A 35 -21.63 2.53 9.36
N PRO A 36 -22.50 3.55 9.22
CA PRO A 36 -23.81 3.58 9.88
C PRO A 36 -24.75 2.42 9.50
N ASP A 37 -24.55 1.82 8.32
CA ASP A 37 -25.29 0.64 7.83
C ASP A 37 -24.76 -0.69 8.41
N GLY A 38 -23.76 -0.64 9.30
CA GLY A 38 -23.11 -1.81 9.89
C GLY A 38 -22.05 -2.46 8.99
N MET A 39 -21.76 -1.89 7.81
CA MET A 39 -20.71 -2.39 6.93
C MET A 39 -19.34 -1.94 7.39
N LEU A 40 -18.32 -2.74 7.08
CA LEU A 40 -16.93 -2.43 7.38
C LEU A 40 -16.14 -2.20 6.09
N LYS A 41 -15.44 -1.08 5.98
CA LYS A 41 -14.68 -0.70 4.78
C LYS A 41 -13.33 -0.10 5.12
N TRP A 42 -12.36 -0.33 4.23
CA TRP A 42 -11.03 0.26 4.32
C TRP A 42 -11.02 1.67 3.73
N TYR A 43 -10.42 2.60 4.45
CA TYR A 43 -10.20 3.99 4.04
C TYR A 43 -8.73 4.37 4.22
N LYS A 44 -8.25 5.35 3.47
CA LYS A 44 -6.91 5.90 3.68
C LYS A 44 -6.89 6.67 4.99
N GLN A 45 -5.83 6.51 5.78
CA GLN A 45 -5.62 7.30 6.99
C GLN A 45 -5.16 8.71 6.62
N TYR A 46 -5.87 9.70 7.15
CA TYR A 46 -5.53 11.11 7.02
C TYR A 46 -5.43 11.76 8.40
N TYR A 47 -4.47 12.68 8.55
CA TYR A 47 -4.32 13.48 9.76
C TYR A 47 -3.99 14.92 9.39
N GLU A 48 -4.37 15.84 10.27
CA GLU A 48 -4.08 17.26 10.13
C GLU A 48 -2.76 17.57 10.84
N VAL A 49 -1.82 18.17 10.11
CA VAL A 49 -0.50 18.56 10.67
C VAL A 49 -0.55 19.98 11.21
N GLU A 50 -1.19 20.86 10.45
CA GLU A 50 -1.41 22.27 10.72
C GLU A 50 -2.81 22.62 10.19
N SER A 51 -3.40 23.72 10.67
CA SER A 51 -4.76 24.09 10.28
C SER A 51 -4.91 24.19 8.75
N GLY A 52 -5.74 23.33 8.18
CA GLY A 52 -6.00 23.24 6.74
C GLY A 52 -4.99 22.41 5.92
N CYS A 53 -3.97 21.83 6.56
CA CYS A 53 -2.93 21.00 5.96
C CYS A 53 -3.12 19.53 6.38
N ILE A 54 -3.70 18.74 5.45
CA ILE A 54 -3.99 17.32 5.65
C ILE A 54 -2.91 16.49 4.98
N LYS A 55 -2.40 15.48 5.68
CA LYS A 55 -1.47 14.50 5.13
C LYS A 55 -2.01 13.08 5.25
N SER A 56 -1.60 12.24 4.32
CA SER A 56 -1.75 10.80 4.46
C SER A 56 -0.69 10.26 5.41
N SER A 57 -1.06 9.25 6.21
CA SER A 57 -0.10 8.48 7.00
C SER A 57 0.67 7.54 6.09
N CYS A 58 1.97 7.77 6.00
CA CYS A 58 2.87 7.07 5.10
C CYS A 58 4.23 6.85 5.76
N PHE A 59 4.84 5.70 5.50
CA PHE A 59 6.17 5.33 5.98
C PHE A 59 7.07 4.98 4.80
N ASP A 60 8.37 5.24 4.92
CA ASP A 60 9.34 4.86 3.89
C ASP A 60 9.74 3.37 4.03
N ILE A 61 9.73 2.84 5.25
CA ILE A 61 10.14 1.46 5.55
C ILE A 61 8.93 0.62 5.95
N LYS A 62 8.79 -0.55 5.32
CA LYS A 62 7.69 -1.51 5.57
C LYS A 62 7.57 -1.90 7.05
N ASN A 63 8.71 -2.19 7.68
CA ASN A 63 8.74 -2.67 9.05
C ASN A 63 8.24 -1.63 10.04
N ASP A 64 8.48 -0.34 9.79
CA ASP A 64 8.00 0.75 10.64
C ASP A 64 6.47 0.88 10.53
N ALA A 65 5.94 0.78 9.30
CA ALA A 65 4.49 0.74 9.08
C ALA A 65 3.84 -0.49 9.75
N LEU A 66 4.48 -1.66 9.68
CA LEU A 66 4.00 -2.86 10.37
C LEU A 66 4.02 -2.70 11.88
N ALA A 67 5.08 -2.13 12.46
CA ALA A 67 5.17 -1.84 13.88
C ALA A 67 4.04 -0.91 14.34
N TYR A 68 3.79 0.16 13.57
CA TYR A 68 2.68 1.09 13.80
C TYR A 68 1.32 0.37 13.77
N VAL A 69 1.03 -0.39 12.71
CA VAL A 69 -0.23 -1.13 12.56
C VAL A 69 -0.43 -2.15 13.68
N ASN A 70 0.62 -2.87 14.08
CA ASN A 70 0.54 -3.86 15.16
C ASN A 70 0.27 -3.19 16.51
N TYR A 71 0.92 -2.06 16.79
CA TYR A 71 0.65 -1.26 17.98
C TYR A 71 -0.80 -0.78 18.00
N GLU A 72 -1.28 -0.20 16.91
CA GLU A 72 -2.66 0.27 16.82
C GLU A 72 -3.67 -0.88 16.93
N ASN A 73 -3.41 -2.03 16.32
CA ASN A 73 -4.28 -3.19 16.37
C ASN A 73 -4.29 -3.90 17.74
N SER A 74 -3.31 -3.67 18.61
CA SER A 74 -3.37 -4.18 20.00
C SER A 74 -4.55 -3.60 20.82
N HIS A 75 -5.17 -2.52 20.33
CA HIS A 75 -6.29 -1.84 20.99
C HIS A 75 -7.66 -2.13 20.35
N ILE A 76 -7.78 -3.14 19.47
CA ILE A 76 -9.04 -3.46 18.76
C ILE A 76 -10.19 -3.71 19.76
N SER A 77 -10.00 -4.60 20.73
CA SER A 77 -11.06 -4.94 21.69
C SER A 77 -11.50 -3.72 22.51
N SER A 78 -10.56 -2.85 22.89
CA SER A 78 -10.88 -1.58 23.55
C SER A 78 -11.76 -0.69 22.67
N ARG A 79 -11.45 -0.56 21.38
CA ARG A 79 -12.27 0.23 20.44
C ARG A 79 -13.65 -0.38 20.24
N VAL A 80 -13.76 -1.69 20.07
CA VAL A 80 -15.05 -2.38 19.90
C VAL A 80 -15.90 -2.27 21.17
N ALA A 81 -15.29 -2.34 22.36
CA ALA A 81 -16.00 -2.20 23.63
C ALA A 81 -16.74 -0.87 23.76
N THR A 82 -16.21 0.22 23.20
CA THR A 82 -16.83 1.56 23.21
C THR A 82 -18.06 1.70 22.30
N LEU A 83 -18.28 0.75 21.38
CA LEU A 83 -19.42 0.81 20.47
C LEU A 83 -20.72 0.58 21.25
N LYS A 84 -21.75 1.38 20.94
CA LYS A 84 -23.11 1.25 21.48
C LYS A 84 -23.87 0.14 20.76
N LEU A 85 -23.36 -1.09 20.85
CA LEU A 85 -23.88 -2.29 20.20
C LEU A 85 -24.13 -3.40 21.23
N SER A 86 -24.95 -4.37 20.87
CA SER A 86 -25.12 -5.59 21.66
C SER A 86 -23.83 -6.43 21.68
N GLU A 87 -23.71 -7.31 22.67
CA GLU A 87 -22.54 -8.20 22.79
C GLU A 87 -22.38 -9.11 21.57
N ILE A 88 -23.49 -9.57 20.99
CA ILE A 88 -23.49 -10.41 19.79
C ILE A 88 -22.93 -9.64 18.59
N GLU A 89 -23.32 -8.37 18.42
CA GLU A 89 -22.82 -7.52 17.34
C GLU A 89 -21.34 -7.19 17.53
N LYS A 90 -20.89 -6.92 18.76
CA LYS A 90 -19.47 -6.69 19.08
C LYS A 90 -18.62 -7.90 18.71
N ASN A 91 -19.02 -9.09 19.15
CA ASN A 91 -18.33 -10.34 18.80
C ASN A 91 -18.31 -10.59 17.28
N SER A 92 -19.42 -10.28 16.59
CA SER A 92 -19.48 -10.38 15.12
C SER A 92 -18.49 -9.42 14.45
N ILE A 93 -18.38 -8.19 14.96
CA ILE A 93 -17.47 -7.16 14.45
C ILE A 93 -16.01 -7.56 14.69
N GLU A 94 -15.65 -8.02 15.89
CA GLU A 94 -14.29 -8.50 16.18
C GLU A 94 -13.88 -9.61 15.21
N LEU A 95 -14.75 -10.61 15.00
CA LEU A 95 -14.47 -11.69 14.07
C LEU A 95 -14.31 -11.19 12.62
N LYS A 96 -15.08 -10.18 12.19
CA LYS A 96 -14.94 -9.57 10.86
C LYS A 96 -13.62 -8.81 10.75
N ILE A 97 -13.22 -8.09 11.79
CA ILE A 97 -11.94 -7.36 11.85
C ILE A 97 -10.77 -8.35 11.73
N GLU A 98 -10.75 -9.40 12.55
CA GLU A 98 -9.70 -10.43 12.51
C GLU A 98 -9.56 -11.03 11.11
N LYS A 99 -10.68 -11.44 10.50
CA LYS A 99 -10.70 -11.99 9.14
C LYS A 99 -10.19 -11.00 8.09
N ALA A 100 -10.54 -9.71 8.23
CA ALA A 100 -10.09 -8.69 7.29
C ALA A 100 -8.57 -8.45 7.40
N ILE A 101 -8.02 -8.40 8.62
CA ILE A 101 -6.58 -8.29 8.86
C ILE A 101 -5.85 -9.52 8.34
N ASP A 102 -6.35 -10.72 8.63
CA ASP A 102 -5.75 -11.96 8.16
C ASP A 102 -5.75 -12.07 6.64
N ALA A 103 -6.84 -11.67 5.97
CA ALA A 103 -6.90 -11.62 4.52
C ALA A 103 -5.83 -10.67 3.95
N LYS A 104 -5.67 -9.49 4.53
CA LYS A 104 -4.64 -8.51 4.13
C LYS A 104 -3.23 -9.02 4.37
N ARG A 105 -2.98 -9.68 5.51
CA ARG A 105 -1.69 -10.31 5.83
C ARG A 105 -1.34 -11.41 4.83
N ARG A 106 -2.30 -12.29 4.51
CA ARG A 106 -2.12 -13.37 3.53
C ARG A 106 -1.80 -12.82 2.15
N LEU A 107 -2.56 -11.83 1.68
CA LEU A 107 -2.31 -11.19 0.39
C LEU A 107 -0.88 -10.65 0.30
N MET A 108 -0.44 -9.89 1.31
CA MET A 108 0.91 -9.33 1.35
C MET A 108 1.99 -10.42 1.35
N TYR A 109 1.78 -11.51 2.09
CA TYR A 109 2.71 -12.64 2.12
C TYR A 109 2.76 -13.38 0.77
N GLU A 110 1.61 -13.60 0.13
CA GLU A 110 1.50 -14.19 -1.19
C GLU A 110 2.22 -13.35 -2.24
N GLU A 111 2.05 -12.02 -2.22
CA GLU A 111 2.76 -11.09 -3.10
C GLU A 111 4.29 -11.20 -2.96
N GLU A 112 4.80 -11.27 -1.72
CA GLU A 112 6.24 -11.45 -1.46
C GLU A 112 6.76 -12.81 -1.97
N LEU A 113 5.99 -13.88 -1.76
CA LEU A 113 6.33 -15.20 -2.28
C LEU A 113 6.34 -15.22 -3.80
N MET A 114 5.34 -14.60 -4.44
CA MET A 114 5.26 -14.55 -5.90
C MET A 114 6.40 -13.73 -6.50
N LEU A 115 6.76 -12.59 -5.90
CA LEU A 115 7.92 -11.79 -6.31
C LEU A 115 9.21 -12.62 -6.20
N THR A 116 9.42 -13.27 -5.06
CA THR A 116 10.59 -14.11 -4.81
C THR A 116 10.67 -15.26 -5.83
N ALA A 117 9.55 -15.95 -6.08
CA ALA A 117 9.48 -17.02 -7.07
C ALA A 117 9.77 -16.52 -8.49
N ALA A 118 9.26 -15.34 -8.86
CA ALA A 118 9.51 -14.74 -10.17
C ALA A 118 10.99 -14.37 -10.36
N ILE A 119 11.60 -13.71 -9.38
CA ILE A 119 13.04 -13.38 -9.40
C ILE A 119 13.88 -14.66 -9.54
N ASN A 120 13.57 -15.69 -8.75
CA ASN A 120 14.29 -16.96 -8.81
C ASN A 120 14.12 -17.68 -10.14
N LYS A 121 12.91 -17.68 -10.72
CA LYS A 121 12.64 -18.29 -12.02
C LYS A 121 13.46 -17.66 -13.15
N TYR A 122 13.68 -16.35 -13.10
CA TYR A 122 14.39 -15.60 -14.14
C TYR A 122 15.83 -15.24 -13.76
N LYS A 123 16.41 -15.88 -12.73
CA LYS A 123 17.78 -15.61 -12.27
C LYS A 123 18.82 -15.69 -13.40
N ASN A 124 18.67 -16.67 -14.28
CA ASN A 124 19.56 -16.94 -15.42
C ASN A 124 19.08 -16.34 -16.74
N ALA A 125 18.01 -15.52 -16.73
CA ALA A 125 17.55 -14.87 -17.95
C ALA A 125 18.57 -13.82 -18.42
N GLN A 126 18.65 -13.63 -19.74
CA GLN A 126 19.47 -12.59 -20.33
C GLN A 126 18.94 -11.21 -19.90
N ARG A 127 19.86 -10.36 -19.44
CA ARG A 127 19.56 -8.98 -19.07
C ARG A 127 19.88 -8.07 -20.27
N PRO A 128 19.04 -7.07 -20.55
CA PRO A 128 19.35 -6.09 -21.59
C PRO A 128 20.55 -5.25 -21.17
N ASN A 129 21.35 -4.83 -22.15
CA ASN A 129 22.32 -3.76 -21.92
C ASN A 129 21.59 -2.41 -21.92
N LEU A 130 22.24 -1.38 -21.38
CA LEU A 130 21.67 -0.03 -21.35
C LEU A 130 21.38 0.50 -22.77
N GLU A 131 22.23 0.13 -23.73
CA GLU A 131 22.12 0.52 -25.15
C GLU A 131 20.92 -0.14 -25.84
N ASP A 132 20.51 -1.34 -25.39
CA ASP A 132 19.36 -2.07 -25.94
C ASP A 132 18.02 -1.44 -25.53
N ILE A 133 18.03 -0.51 -24.55
CA ILE A 133 16.84 0.18 -24.07
C ILE A 133 16.61 1.44 -24.91
N ILE A 134 15.63 1.35 -25.81
CA ILE A 134 15.20 2.45 -26.68
C ILE A 134 13.97 3.12 -26.07
N LEU A 135 14.09 4.41 -25.72
CA LEU A 135 12.99 5.25 -25.26
C LEU A 135 12.85 6.48 -26.17
N PRO A 136 11.64 7.07 -26.27
CA PRO A 136 11.46 8.37 -26.90
C PRO A 136 12.29 9.45 -26.19
N GLU A 137 12.81 10.46 -26.91
CA GLU A 137 13.66 11.53 -26.34
C GLU A 137 13.07 12.18 -25.07
N LYS A 138 11.73 12.32 -25.01
CA LYS A 138 11.03 12.92 -23.86
C LYS A 138 11.11 12.09 -22.59
N GLU A 139 11.42 10.80 -22.70
CA GLU A 139 11.41 9.80 -21.63
C GLU A 139 12.82 9.26 -21.32
N GLU A 140 13.86 9.71 -22.02
CA GLU A 140 15.25 9.26 -21.83
C GLU A 140 15.75 9.45 -20.38
N ASN A 141 15.19 10.43 -19.66
CA ASN A 141 15.48 10.67 -18.25
C ASN A 141 15.14 9.47 -17.34
N PHE A 142 14.24 8.57 -17.77
CA PHE A 142 13.85 7.38 -17.04
C PHE A 142 14.70 6.15 -17.35
N LYS A 143 15.58 6.22 -18.34
CA LYS A 143 16.32 5.06 -18.85
C LYS A 143 17.15 4.35 -17.80
N ASN A 144 17.83 5.11 -16.93
CA ASN A 144 18.65 4.53 -15.86
C ASN A 144 17.81 3.79 -14.83
N ASP A 145 16.66 4.34 -14.44
CA ASP A 145 15.76 3.69 -13.48
C ASP A 145 15.14 2.42 -14.08
N LEU A 146 14.72 2.48 -15.35
CA LEU A 146 14.25 1.32 -16.09
C LEU A 146 15.33 0.24 -16.20
N PHE A 147 16.56 0.61 -16.54
CA PHE A 147 17.68 -0.31 -16.64
C PHE A 147 17.93 -1.03 -15.32
N ASN A 148 17.96 -0.31 -14.20
CA ASN A 148 18.14 -0.91 -12.87
C ASN A 148 17.03 -1.92 -12.55
N GLN A 149 15.77 -1.59 -12.83
CA GLN A 149 14.65 -2.52 -12.65
C GLN A 149 14.78 -3.77 -13.53
N LEU A 150 15.25 -3.64 -14.78
CA LEU A 150 15.45 -4.76 -15.70
C LEU A 150 16.66 -5.64 -15.35
N GLN A 151 17.64 -5.11 -14.61
CA GLN A 151 18.74 -5.93 -14.07
C GLN A 151 18.25 -6.90 -12.98
N GLU A 152 17.29 -6.49 -12.17
CA GLU A 152 16.68 -7.35 -11.15
C GLU A 152 15.57 -8.24 -11.74
N MET A 153 14.71 -7.64 -12.56
CA MET A 153 13.52 -8.26 -13.12
C MET A 153 13.50 -8.14 -14.66
N PRO A 154 14.29 -8.94 -15.37
CA PRO A 154 14.42 -8.86 -16.84
C PRO A 154 13.13 -9.25 -17.60
N TYR A 155 12.12 -9.76 -16.88
CA TYR A 155 10.83 -10.19 -17.42
C TYR A 155 9.75 -9.10 -17.38
N LEU A 156 10.05 -7.90 -16.85
CA LEU A 156 9.08 -6.81 -16.76
C LEU A 156 8.55 -6.41 -18.15
N ARG A 157 7.23 -6.33 -18.28
CA ARG A 157 6.53 -5.76 -19.45
C ARG A 157 6.04 -4.35 -19.21
N MET A 158 5.93 -3.96 -17.94
CA MET A 158 5.54 -2.64 -17.52
C MET A 158 6.38 -2.28 -16.30
N ALA A 159 6.87 -1.05 -16.27
CA ALA A 159 7.67 -0.54 -15.17
C ALA A 159 7.16 0.84 -14.77
N LEU A 160 7.06 1.07 -13.47
CA LEU A 160 6.89 2.41 -12.92
C LEU A 160 8.29 2.99 -12.71
N VAL A 161 8.62 4.03 -13.47
CA VAL A 161 9.96 4.62 -13.49
C VAL A 161 9.97 6.00 -12.85
N ARG A 162 11.13 6.41 -12.35
CA ARG A 162 11.32 7.65 -11.57
C ARG A 162 12.57 8.41 -12.03
N ALA A 163 12.44 9.73 -12.08
CA ALA A 163 13.52 10.66 -12.36
C ALA A 163 13.33 11.92 -11.50
N GLY A 164 14.01 11.98 -10.34
CA GLY A 164 13.81 13.03 -9.35
C GLY A 164 12.38 13.03 -8.79
N THR A 165 11.66 14.14 -8.94
CA THR A 165 10.24 14.26 -8.52
C THR A 165 9.25 13.76 -9.56
N LYS A 166 9.71 13.39 -10.77
CA LYS A 166 8.86 12.89 -11.84
C LYS A 166 8.79 11.37 -11.79
N TYR A 167 7.61 10.84 -12.08
CA TYR A 167 7.39 9.43 -12.29
C TYR A 167 6.63 9.21 -13.60
N GLY A 168 6.85 8.06 -14.22
CA GLY A 168 6.22 7.66 -15.48
C GLY A 168 5.90 6.17 -15.46
N ARG A 169 4.96 5.73 -16.30
CA ARG A 169 4.69 4.31 -16.53
C ARG A 169 5.16 3.98 -17.94
N LEU A 170 6.16 3.11 -18.05
CA LEU A 170 6.70 2.67 -19.33
C LEU A 170 6.21 1.27 -19.64
N CYS A 171 5.80 1.06 -20.89
CA CYS A 171 5.52 -0.27 -21.43
C CYS A 171 6.80 -0.81 -22.06
N CYS A 172 7.37 -1.86 -21.48
CA CYS A 172 8.51 -2.57 -22.03
C CYS A 172 7.98 -3.53 -23.09
N ILE A 173 7.82 -3.03 -24.31
CA ILE A 173 7.58 -3.90 -25.47
C ILE A 173 8.92 -4.60 -25.72
N LYS A 174 8.92 -5.94 -25.66
CA LYS A 174 10.10 -6.74 -25.96
C LYS A 174 10.73 -6.27 -27.28
N VAL A 175 12.03 -5.99 -27.25
CA VAL A 175 12.89 -6.13 -28.43
C VAL A 175 13.17 -7.61 -28.64
#